data_AF-A0A3M1W755-F1
#
_entry.id   AF-A0A3M1W755-F1
#
_cell.length_a   1.000
_cell.length_b   1.000
_cell.length_c   1.000
_cell.angle_alpha   90.00
_cell.angle_beta   90.00
_cell.angle_gamma   90.00
#
_symmetry.space_group_name_H-M   'P 1'
#
loop_
_entity.id
_entity.type
_entity.pdbx_description
1 polymer ?
#
loop_
_entity_poly.entity_id
_entity_poly.type
_entity_poly.pdbx_seq_one_letter_code
_entity_poly.pdbx_strand_id
1 'polypeptide(L)'
;MRIATIVLALLFVALQYRLWVGEGSLAEVRQLSRQVEAQKTRNQSLRSRNAALRAEVDDLKSGLAAIEERARSELGMIREGEHFYQVIEPEETGTQ
;
A
#
# COMPACT_ATOMS: atom_id res chain seq x y z
N MET A 1 47.73 42.99 -18.19
CA MET A 1 46.81 42.31 -19.14
C MET A 1 46.88 40.78 -19.08
N ARG A 2 48.03 40.12 -19.30
CA ARG A 2 48.13 38.64 -19.36
C ARG A 2 47.77 37.88 -18.07
N ILE A 3 48.08 38.44 -16.90
CA ILE A 3 47.80 37.81 -15.60
C ILE A 3 46.29 37.80 -15.32
N ALA A 4 45.59 38.89 -15.64
CA ALA A 4 44.15 38.98 -15.46
C ALA A 4 43.40 37.93 -16.30
N THR A 5 43.81 37.71 -17.56
CA THR A 5 43.24 36.66 -18.41
C THR A 5 43.49 35.25 -17.88
N ILE A 6 44.67 34.99 -17.30
CA ILE A 6 44.97 33.69 -16.68
C ILE A 6 44.08 33.45 -15.48
N VAL A 7 43.93 34.45 -14.60
CA VAL A 7 43.05 34.37 -13.43
C VAL A 7 41.60 34.15 -13.86
N LEU A 8 41.12 34.88 -14.87
CA LEU A 8 39.76 34.71 -15.39
C LEU A 8 39.55 33.31 -15.98
N ALA A 9 40.52 32.79 -16.72
CA ALA A 9 40.44 31.45 -17.30
C ALA A 9 40.41 30.37 -16.21
N LEU A 10 41.23 30.51 -15.16
CA LEU A 10 41.27 29.60 -14.03
C LEU A 10 39.94 29.60 -13.26
N LEU A 11 39.37 30.79 -13.04
CA LEU A 11 38.07 30.95 -12.38
C LEU A 11 36.94 30.37 -13.24
N PHE A 12 37.00 30.55 -14.55
CA PHE A 12 36.04 29.98 -15.49
C PHE A 12 36.10 28.44 -15.46
N VAL A 13 37.29 27.85 -15.54
CA VAL A 13 37.47 26.39 -15.45
C VAL A 13 36.98 25.85 -14.12
N ALA A 14 37.29 26.53 -13.00
CA ALA A 14 36.80 26.14 -11.68
C ALA A 14 35.26 26.16 -11.61
N LEU A 15 34.62 27.17 -12.21
CA LEU A 15 33.17 27.28 -12.25
C LEU A 15 32.53 26.20 -13.12
N GLN A 16 33.13 25.90 -14.28
CA GLN A 16 32.70 24.78 -15.13
C GLN A 16 32.81 23.44 -14.38
N TYR A 17 33.92 23.21 -13.69
CA TYR A 17 34.10 22.00 -12.89
C TYR A 17 33.09 21.90 -11.75
N ARG A 18 32.82 23.01 -11.06
CA ARG A 18 31.79 23.09 -10.00
C ARG A 18 30.39 22.83 -10.54
N LEU A 19 30.07 23.24 -11.76
CA LEU A 19 28.77 22.95 -12.37
C LEU A 19 28.60 21.45 -12.70
N TRP A 20 29.71 20.76 -12.98
CA TRP A 20 29.70 19.34 -13.33
C TRP A 20 29.81 18.42 -12.10
N VAL A 21 30.42 18.88 -11.01
CA VAL A 21 30.75 18.05 -9.82
C VAL A 21 30.14 18.58 -8.51
N GLY A 22 29.58 19.78 -8.51
CA GLY A 22 28.99 20.40 -7.31
C GLY A 22 27.66 19.76 -6.88
N GLU A 23 27.25 20.07 -5.65
CA GLU A 23 25.98 19.65 -5.03
C GLU A 23 24.80 19.93 -5.98
N GLY A 24 24.09 18.88 -6.42
CA GLY A 24 23.08 18.95 -7.47
C GLY A 24 23.57 18.60 -8.89
N SER A 25 24.80 18.09 -9.03
CA SER A 25 25.38 17.62 -10.30
C SER A 25 24.49 16.56 -10.98
N LEU A 26 24.52 16.54 -12.31
CA LEU A 26 23.92 15.49 -13.14
C LEU A 26 24.33 14.07 -12.69
N ALA A 27 25.49 13.89 -12.07
CA ALA A 27 25.89 12.60 -11.49
C ALA A 27 25.02 12.20 -10.29
N GLU A 28 24.77 13.14 -9.38
CA GLU A 28 23.96 12.95 -8.18
C GLU A 28 22.49 12.70 -8.54
N VAL A 29 21.93 13.48 -9.47
CA VAL A 29 20.56 13.28 -9.97
C VAL A 29 20.41 11.91 -10.64
N ARG A 30 21.41 11.45 -11.41
CA ARG A 30 21.38 10.10 -12.01
C ARG A 30 21.48 9.00 -10.97
N GLN A 31 22.32 9.16 -9.95
CA GLN A 31 22.44 8.19 -8.87
C GLN A 31 21.15 8.11 -8.04
N LEU A 32 20.57 9.25 -7.68
CA LEU A 32 19.32 9.32 -6.93
C LEU A 32 18.14 8.77 -7.76
N SER A 33 18.07 9.11 -9.05
CA SER A 33 17.04 8.56 -9.95
C SER A 33 17.12 7.03 -10.08
N ARG A 34 18.34 6.46 -10.15
CA ARG A 34 18.52 5.00 -10.15
C ARG A 34 18.05 4.35 -8.85
N GLN A 35 18.28 4.98 -7.71
CA GLN A 35 17.80 4.47 -6.42
C GLN A 35 16.26 4.51 -6.33
N VAL A 36 15.65 5.60 -6.80
CA VAL A 36 14.19 5.77 -6.85
C VAL A 36 13.55 4.71 -7.76
N GLU A 37 14.10 4.48 -8.95
CA GLU A 37 13.68 3.40 -9.87
C GLU A 37 13.72 2.03 -9.18
N ALA A 38 14.85 1.68 -8.56
CA ALA A 38 15.01 0.39 -7.87
C ALA A 38 14.04 0.24 -6.69
N GLN A 39 13.70 1.32 -6.00
CA GLN A 39 12.73 1.29 -4.91
C GLN A 39 11.29 1.20 -5.43
N LYS A 40 10.98 1.86 -6.55
CA LYS A 40 9.67 1.82 -7.20
C LYS A 40 9.33 0.40 -7.69
N THR A 41 10.27 -0.29 -8.32
CA THR A 41 10.10 -1.68 -8.76
C THR A 41 9.84 -2.62 -7.59
N ARG A 42 10.59 -2.47 -6.49
CA ARG A 42 10.36 -3.25 -5.25
C ARG A 42 8.99 -2.95 -4.65
N ASN A 43 8.59 -1.68 -4.60
CA ASN A 43 7.30 -1.28 -4.07
C ASN A 43 6.14 -1.83 -4.91
N GLN A 44 6.27 -1.83 -6.24
CA GLN A 44 5.27 -2.39 -7.15
C GLN A 44 5.07 -3.90 -6.94
N SER A 45 6.16 -4.66 -6.80
CA SER A 45 6.10 -6.09 -6.49
C SER A 45 5.40 -6.36 -5.14
N LEU A 46 5.75 -5.60 -4.10
CA LEU A 46 5.11 -5.71 -2.79
C LEU A 46 3.61 -5.35 -2.84
N ARG A 47 3.24 -4.30 -3.58
CA ARG A 47 1.83 -3.92 -3.76
C ARG A 47 1.02 -5.02 -4.43
N SER A 48 1.57 -5.64 -5.47
CA SER A 48 0.90 -6.76 -6.16
C SER A 48 0.67 -7.95 -5.23
N ARG A 49 1.67 -8.31 -4.42
CA ARG A 49 1.54 -9.39 -3.43
C ARG A 49 0.52 -9.05 -2.35
N ASN A 50 0.54 -7.81 -1.86
CA ASN A 50 -0.41 -7.37 -0.85
C ASN A 50 -1.85 -7.38 -1.38
N ALA A 51 -2.06 -6.98 -2.63
CA ALA A 51 -3.37 -7.07 -3.29
C ALA A 51 -3.86 -8.52 -3.39
N ALA A 52 -2.99 -9.46 -3.79
CA ALA A 52 -3.35 -10.87 -3.85
C ALA A 52 -3.69 -11.44 -2.45
N LEU A 53 -2.88 -11.15 -1.44
CA LEU A 53 -3.13 -11.60 -0.07
C LEU A 53 -4.41 -11.00 0.52
N ARG A 54 -4.74 -9.75 0.19
CA ARG A 54 -6.01 -9.14 0.62
C ARG A 54 -7.20 -9.85 -0.01
N ALA A 55 -7.14 -10.12 -1.31
CA ALA A 55 -8.18 -10.87 -1.99
C ALA A 55 -8.36 -12.27 -1.38
N GLU A 56 -7.27 -12.95 -1.03
CA GLU A 56 -7.32 -14.25 -0.35
C GLU A 56 -7.95 -14.14 1.05
N VAL A 57 -7.58 -13.14 1.84
CA VAL A 57 -8.20 -12.89 3.16
C VAL A 57 -9.69 -12.59 3.04
N ASP A 58 -10.08 -11.81 2.04
CA ASP A 58 -11.49 -11.47 1.82
C ASP A 58 -12.30 -12.69 1.35
N ASP A 59 -11.73 -13.52 0.48
CA ASP A 59 -12.31 -14.80 0.06
C ASP A 59 -12.51 -15.74 1.25
N LEU A 60 -11.47 -15.95 2.08
CA LEU A 60 -11.56 -16.77 3.28
C LEU A 60 -12.64 -16.27 4.25
N LYS A 61 -12.73 -14.96 4.47
CA LYS A 61 -13.78 -14.37 5.31
C LYS A 61 -15.18 -14.60 4.74
N SER A 62 -15.34 -14.43 3.43
CA SER A 62 -16.62 -14.65 2.75
C SER A 62 -17.06 -16.11 2.83
N GLY A 63 -16.11 -17.05 2.66
CA GLY A 63 -16.37 -18.48 2.79
C GLY A 63 -16.77 -18.87 4.21
N LEU A 64 -16.09 -18.33 5.23
CA LEU A 64 -16.46 -18.56 6.63
C LEU A 64 -17.84 -17.99 6.97
N ALA A 65 -18.17 -16.79 6.49
CA ALA A 65 -19.48 -16.18 6.68
C ALA A 65 -20.59 -17.02 6.01
N ALA A 66 -20.35 -17.55 4.81
CA ALA A 66 -21.30 -18.44 4.13
C ALA A 66 -21.54 -19.75 4.90
N ILE A 67 -20.49 -20.31 5.51
CA ILE A 67 -20.60 -21.51 6.36
C ILE A 67 -21.35 -21.20 7.65
N GLU A 68 -21.09 -20.05 8.28
CA GLU A 68 -21.79 -19.61 9.50
C GLU A 68 -23.29 -19.40 9.26
N GLU A 69 -23.67 -18.75 8.15
CA GLU A 69 -25.06 -18.57 7.74
C GLU A 69 -25.77 -19.93 7.62
N ARG A 70 -25.14 -20.90 6.93
CA ARG A 70 -25.68 -22.27 6.77
C ARG A 70 -25.85 -22.98 8.12
N ALA A 71 -24.87 -22.85 9.02
CA ALA A 71 -24.92 -23.48 10.34
C ALA A 71 -26.04 -22.90 11.21
N ARG A 72 -26.28 -21.59 11.11
CA ARG A 72 -27.36 -20.89 11.83
C ARG A 72 -28.73 -21.18 11.23
N SER A 73 -28.87 -21.10 9.90
CA SER A 73 -30.15 -21.19 9.21
C SER A 73 -30.70 -22.62 9.12
N GLU A 74 -29.82 -23.61 8.92
CA GLU A 74 -30.27 -24.98 8.67
C GLU A 74 -30.09 -25.92 9.85
N LEU A 75 -29.02 -25.71 10.62
CA LEU A 75 -28.67 -26.61 11.71
C LEU A 75 -29.03 -26.00 13.08
N GLY A 76 -29.52 -24.76 13.10
CA GLY A 76 -29.88 -24.04 14.32
C GLY A 76 -28.71 -23.88 15.29
N MET A 77 -27.47 -23.98 14.79
CA MET A 77 -26.29 -23.93 15.65
C MET A 77 -26.04 -22.49 16.10
N ILE A 78 -25.80 -22.34 17.40
CA ILE A 78 -25.46 -21.07 18.04
C ILE A 78 -24.04 -21.16 18.61
N ARG A 79 -23.31 -20.05 18.63
CA ARG A 79 -21.94 -20.02 19.13
C ARG A 79 -21.93 -20.20 20.66
N GLU A 80 -20.86 -20.80 21.21
CA GLU A 80 -20.72 -20.97 22.66
C GLU A 80 -20.76 -19.61 23.37
N GLY A 81 -21.69 -19.43 24.31
CA GLY A 81 -21.90 -18.16 25.03
C GLY A 81 -22.81 -17.14 24.32
N GLU A 82 -23.45 -17.48 23.20
CA GLU A 82 -24.38 -16.60 22.48
C GLU A 82 -25.83 -16.76 23.00
N HIS A 83 -26.51 -15.65 23.32
CA HIS A 83 -27.91 -15.65 23.72
C HIS A 83 -28.82 -15.46 22.49
N PHE A 84 -29.53 -16.52 22.10
CA PHE A 84 -30.47 -16.50 20.97
C PHE A 84 -31.88 -16.13 21.44
N TYR A 85 -32.42 -15.05 20.89
CA TYR A 85 -33.80 -14.60 21.14
C TYR A 85 -34.64 -14.81 19.89
N GLN A 86 -35.61 -15.72 19.94
CA GLN A 86 -36.60 -15.90 18.88
C GLN A 86 -37.88 -15.16 19.26
N VAL A 87 -38.23 -14.13 18.49
CA VAL A 87 -39.48 -13.41 18.66
C VAL A 87 -40.57 -14.24 17.98
N ILE A 88 -41.44 -14.86 18.78
CA ILE A 88 -42.64 -15.54 18.29
C ILE A 88 -43.73 -14.48 18.31
N GLU A 89 -44.35 -14.21 17.17
CA GLU A 89 -45.56 -13.37 17.14
C GLU A 89 -46.64 -14.08 17.96
N PRO A 90 -47.24 -13.41 18.96
CA PRO A 90 -48.35 -14.00 19.70
C PRO A 90 -49.47 -14.23 18.69
N GLU A 91 -49.87 -15.49 18.52
CA GLU A 91 -51.10 -15.85 17.83
C GLU A 91 -52.20 -14.91 18.35
N GLU A 92 -52.67 -14.00 17.49
CA GLU A 92 -53.82 -13.18 17.83
C GLU A 92 -54.97 -14.14 18.03
N THR A 93 -55.26 -14.41 19.30
CA THR A 93 -56.40 -15.17 19.75
C THR A 93 -57.63 -14.44 19.24
N GLY A 94 -58.11 -14.88 18.07
CA GLY A 94 -59.37 -14.50 17.48
C GLY A 94 -60.44 -14.62 18.55
N THR A 95 -60.87 -13.47 19.03
CA THR A 95 -61.94 -13.32 20.01
C THR A 95 -63.21 -13.85 19.36
N GLN A 96 -63.86 -14.81 20.04
CA GLN A 96 -65.22 -15.28 19.73
C GLN A 96 -66.23 -14.14 19.84
#